data_AF-A0A2A6RA08-F1
#
_entry.id   AF-A0A2A6RA08-F1
#
_cell.length_a   1.000
_cell.length_b   1.000
_cell.length_c   1.000
_cell.angle_alpha   90.00
_cell.angle_beta   90.00
_cell.angle_gamma   90.00
#
_symmetry.space_group_name_H-M   'P 1'
#
loop_
_entity.id
_entity.type
_entity.pdbx_description
1 polymer ?
#
loop_
_entity_poly.entity_id
_entity_poly.type
_entity_poly.pdbx_seq_one_letter_code
_entity_poly.pdbx_strand_id
1 'polypeptide(L)' 'MKYVSVLVSALLSIFFGWLFYERYWRFRDCIYQASSSCLTPDGDNLTEGGSLWGVFAGLFLLLAMISAWRNFRRRNTGR' A
#
# COMPACT_ATOMS: atom_id res chain seq x y z
N MET A 1 -17.08 18.40 0.84
CA MET A 1 -16.28 17.20 0.50
C MET A 1 -14.77 17.32 0.79
N LYS A 2 -14.32 18.02 1.86
CA LYS A 2 -12.87 18.23 2.11
C LYS A 2 -12.10 16.97 2.56
N TYR A 3 -12.79 16.01 3.18
CA TYR A 3 -12.19 14.79 3.72
C TYR A 3 -12.41 13.55 2.86
N VAL A 4 -13.27 13.63 1.84
CA VAL A 4 -13.61 12.48 0.98
C VAL A 4 -12.36 11.95 0.28
N SER A 5 -11.52 12.85 -0.27
CA SER A 5 -10.26 12.45 -0.91
C SER A 5 -9.27 11.79 0.07
N VAL A 6 -9.21 12.26 1.33
CA VAL A 6 -8.37 11.65 2.36
C VAL A 6 -8.88 10.24 2.70
N LEU A 7 -10.18 10.11 2.90
CA LEU A 7 -10.83 8.84 3.23
C LEU A 7 -10.64 7.81 2.10
N VAL A 8 -10.91 8.21 0.85
CA VAL A 8 -10.77 7.34 -0.33
C VAL A 8 -9.32 6.89 -0.50
N SER A 9 -8.36 7.80 -0.39
CA SER A 9 -6.93 7.46 -0.50
C SER A 9 -6.48 6.54 0.64
N ALA A 10 -6.96 6.76 1.86
CA ALA A 10 -6.65 5.90 3.00
C ALA A 10 -7.22 4.48 2.80
N LEU A 11 -8.46 4.35 2.32
CA LEU A 11 -9.09 3.06 2.03
C LEU A 11 -8.34 2.32 0.91
N LEU A 12 -7.96 3.01 -0.17
CA LEU A 12 -7.13 2.44 -1.24
C LEU A 12 -5.77 1.96 -0.71
N SER A 13 -5.12 2.76 0.14
CA SER A 13 -3.85 2.36 0.77
C SER A 13 -3.99 1.09 1.60
N ILE A 14 -5.04 0.99 2.42
CA ILE A 14 -5.33 -0.21 3.22
C ILE A 14 -5.59 -1.42 2.32
N PHE A 15 -6.41 -1.25 1.28
CA PHE A 15 -6.75 -2.33 0.35
C PHE A 15 -5.51 -2.87 -0.37
N PHE A 16 -4.68 -2.00 -0.93
CA PHE A 16 -3.44 -2.42 -1.60
C PHE A 16 -2.40 -2.96 -0.61
N GLY A 17 -2.37 -2.43 0.62
CA GLY A 17 -1.52 -2.95 1.69
C GLY A 17 -1.91 -4.38 2.08
N TRP A 18 -3.21 -4.69 2.10
CA TRP A 18 -3.69 -6.05 2.32
C TRP A 18 -3.32 -6.99 1.17
N LEU A 19 -3.47 -6.56 -0.09
CA LEU A 19 -3.01 -7.33 -1.25
C LEU A 19 -1.49 -7.59 -1.23
N PHE A 20 -0.71 -6.57 -0.87
CA PHE A 20 0.74 -6.70 -0.65
C PHE A 20 1.06 -7.71 0.45
N TYR A 21 0.30 -7.70 1.55
CA TYR A 21 0.50 -8.63 2.65
C TYR A 21 0.26 -10.08 2.20
N GLU A 22 -0.91 -10.34 1.59
CA GLU A 22 -1.28 -11.69 1.14
C GLU A 22 -0.35 -12.21 0.04
N ARG A 23 0.04 -11.37 -0.92
CA ARG A 23 0.79 -11.84 -2.10
C ARG A 23 2.31 -11.79 -1.94
N TYR A 24 2.85 -10.90 -1.11
CA TYR A 24 4.29 -10.70 -0.99
C TYR A 24 4.78 -10.88 0.44
N TRP A 25 4.25 -10.10 1.39
CA TRP A 25 4.84 -10.02 2.74
C TRP A 25 4.75 -11.35 3.49
N ARG A 26 3.64 -12.08 3.35
CA ARG A 26 3.43 -13.39 3.96
C ARG A 26 4.46 -14.44 3.50
N PHE A 27 4.96 -14.32 2.27
CA PHE A 27 5.91 -15.25 1.67
C PHE A 27 7.34 -14.71 1.65
N ARG A 28 7.58 -13.54 2.29
CA ARG A 28 8.86 -12.84 2.26
C ARG A 28 10.02 -13.73 2.72
N ASP A 29 9.85 -14.49 3.79
CA ASP A 29 10.90 -15.35 4.34
C ASP A 29 11.24 -16.50 3.37
N CYS A 30 10.24 -17.05 2.69
CA CYS A 30 10.45 -18.04 1.65
C CYS A 30 11.25 -17.44 0.47
N ILE A 31 10.86 -16.26 -0.02
CA ILE A 31 11.53 -15.56 -1.12
C ILE A 31 12.99 -15.26 -0.75
N TYR A 32 13.25 -14.87 0.50
CA TYR A 32 14.59 -14.56 1.00
C TYR A 32 15.49 -15.79 1.10
N GLN A 33 14.94 -16.95 1.46
CA GLN A 33 15.70 -18.20 1.61
C GLN A 33 15.93 -18.92 0.28
N ALA A 34 14.94 -18.93 -0.62
CA ALA A 34 15.02 -19.66 -1.87
C ALA A 34 15.87 -18.94 -2.93
N SER A 35 16.28 -17.68 -2.69
CA SER A 35 16.98 -16.78 -3.63
C SER A 35 16.37 -16.73 -5.05
N SER A 36 15.12 -17.19 -5.16
CA SER A 36 14.32 -17.40 -6.36
C SER A 36 12.84 -17.41 -5.95
N SER A 37 11.93 -17.16 -6.90
CA SER A 37 10.50 -17.02 -6.63
C SER A 37 9.92 -18.23 -5.90
N CYS A 38 9.28 -17.97 -4.76
CA CYS A 38 8.44 -18.99 -4.14
C CYS A 38 7.20 -19.18 -5.00
N LEU A 39 7.13 -20.35 -5.63
CA LEU A 39 5.95 -20.79 -6.35
C LEU A 39 4.92 -21.22 -5.31
N THR A 40 3.72 -20.66 -5.38
CA THR A 40 2.53 -21.30 -4.78
C THR A 40 2.42 -22.74 -5.35
N PRO A 41 1.75 -23.70 -4.68
CA PRO A 41 1.55 -25.05 -5.23
C PRO A 41 0.98 -25.08 -6.66
N ASP A 42 0.25 -24.01 -7.03
CA ASP A 42 -0.32 -23.78 -8.36
C ASP A 42 0.67 -23.22 -9.41
N GLY A 43 1.94 -22.99 -9.06
CA GLY A 43 2.99 -22.50 -9.98
C GLY A 43 3.00 -20.99 -10.23
N ASP A 44 2.17 -20.23 -9.51
CA ASP A 44 2.13 -18.77 -9.66
C ASP A 44 3.39 -18.09 -9.09
N ASN A 45 3.95 -17.15 -9.86
CA ASN A 45 5.12 -16.36 -9.47
C ASN A 45 4.70 -15.19 -8.57
N LEU A 46 4.77 -15.41 -7.26
CA LEU A 46 4.28 -14.47 -6.24
C LEU A 46 5.17 -13.21 -6.08
N THR A 47 6.43 -13.26 -6.50
CA THR A 47 7.45 -12.26 -6.17
C THR A 47 7.30 -10.95 -6.98
N GLU A 48 7.12 -11.05 -8.29
CA GLU A 48 7.04 -9.87 -9.17
C GLU A 48 5.70 -9.14 -9.03
N GLY A 49 4.58 -9.87 -8.99
CA GLY A 49 3.25 -9.26 -8.86
C GLY A 49 2.97 -8.74 -7.45
N GLY A 50 3.52 -9.39 -6.43
CA GLY A 50 3.25 -9.07 -5.03
C GLY A 50 3.83 -7.72 -4.59
N SER A 51 5.08 -7.44 -4.97
CA SER A 51 5.80 -6.22 -4.55
C SER A 51 5.17 -4.93 -5.10
N LEU A 52 4.59 -4.99 -6.30
CA LEU A 52 3.92 -3.87 -6.96
C LEU A 52 2.75 -3.31 -6.12
N TRP A 53 1.99 -4.18 -5.45
CA TRP A 53 0.90 -3.73 -4.57
C TRP A 53 1.39 -2.89 -3.40
N GLY A 54 2.60 -3.16 -2.89
CA GLY A 54 3.23 -2.36 -1.83
C GLY A 54 3.53 -0.94 -2.29
N VAL A 55 3.94 -0.76 -3.55
CA VAL A 55 4.18 0.56 -4.15
C VAL A 55 2.87 1.36 -4.22
N PHE A 56 1.79 0.74 -4.70
CA PHE A 56 0.47 1.39 -4.72
C PHE A 56 -0.01 1.75 -3.31
N ALA A 57 0.14 0.84 -2.35
CA ALA A 57 -0.22 1.09 -0.95
C ALA A 57 0.50 2.31 -0.38
N GLY A 58 1.82 2.41 -0.61
CA GLY A 58 2.63 3.55 -0.18
C GLY A 58 2.27 4.86 -0.88
N LEU A 59 2.00 4.82 -2.19
CA LEU A 59 1.60 6.01 -2.95
C LEU A 59 0.29 6.60 -2.42
N PHE A 60 -0.74 5.76 -2.22
CA PHE A 60 -2.03 6.22 -1.70
C PHE A 60 -1.94 6.69 -0.25
N LEU A 61 -1.07 6.08 0.57
CA LEU A 61 -0.80 6.56 1.93
C LEU A 61 -0.20 7.96 1.90
N LEU A 62 0.80 8.19 1.05
CA LEU A 62 1.46 9.48 0.90
C LEU A 62 0.47 10.56 0.44
N LEU A 63 -0.39 10.25 -0.52
CA LEU A 63 -1.44 11.15 -0.98
C LEU A 63 -2.45 11.48 0.13
N ALA A 64 -2.84 10.49 0.94
CA ALA A 64 -3.70 10.70 2.10
C ALA A 64 -3.04 11.64 3.12
N MET A 65 -1.76 11.43 3.45
CA MET A 65 -0.98 12.26 4.37
C MET A 65 -0.84 13.71 3.87
N ILE A 66 -0.44 13.90 2.61
CA ILE A 66 -0.30 15.24 2.01
C ILE A 66 -1.65 15.99 2.04
N SER A 67 -2.73 15.29 1.72
CA SER A 67 -4.08 15.88 1.68
C SER A 67 -4.57 16.24 3.09
N ALA A 68 -4.36 15.36 4.07
CA ALA A 68 -4.67 15.63 5.47
C ALA A 68 -3.87 16.83 6.00
N TRP A 69 -2.56 16.88 5.71
CA TRP A 69 -1.68 17.96 6.12
C TRP A 69 -2.03 19.31 5.50
N ARG A 70 -2.36 19.33 4.20
CA ARG A 70 -2.87 20.53 3.51
C ARG A 70 -4.16 21.05 4.16
N ASN A 71 -5.08 20.15 4.50
CA ASN A 71 -6.32 20.52 5.19
C ASN A 71 -6.06 21.05 6.60
N PHE A 72 -5.12 20.44 7.33
CA PHE A 72 -4.72 20.89 8.67
C PHE A 72 -4.09 22.28 8.63
N ARG A 73 -3.13 22.51 7.72
CA ARG A 73 -2.51 23.84 7.53
C ARG A 73 -3.54 24.93 7.21
N ARG A 74 -4.45 24.66 6.26
CA ARG A 74 -5.53 25.61 5.91
C ARG A 74 -6.42 25.97 7.10
N ARG A 75 -6.64 25.04 8.03
CA ARG A 75 -7.41 25.30 9.24
C ARG A 75 -6.66 26.19 10.23
N ASN A 76 -5.34 26.07 10.32
CA ASN A 76 -4.52 26.88 11.22
C ASN A 76 -4.27 28.31 10.73
N THR A 77 -4.29 28.57 9.42
CA THR A 77 -4.09 29.94 8.88
C THR A 77 -5.36 30.79 8.91
N GLY A 78 -6.54 30.17 9.06
CA GLY A 78 -7.83 30.87 9.14
C GLY A 78 -8.30 31.14 10.58
N ARG A 79 -7.40 31.06 11.56
CA ARG A 79 -7.64 31.33 12.98
C ARG A 79 -6.69 32.42 13.43
#